data_AF-A0A9W6ZZ89-F1
#
_entry.id   AF-A0A9W6ZZ89-F1
#
_cell.length_a   1.000
_cell.length_b   1.000
_cell.length_c   1.000
_cell.angle_alpha   90.00
_cell.angle_beta   90.00
_cell.angle_gamma   90.00
#
_symmetry.space_group_name_H-M   'P 1'
#
loop_
_entity.id
_entity.type
_entity.pdbx_description
1 polymer ?
#
loop_
_entity_poly.entity_id
_entity_poly.type
_entity_poly.pdbx_seq_one_letter_code
_entity_poly.pdbx_strand_id
1 'polypeptide(L)'
;MFSKSSSNPSQNTPNPSPPNPPSKEILSLIRSRTQRASSTRASSSAQIKQSKEIEKQQTLTRKNRAKARKELMDAIINLKEDAEESASSETENGKTWTFPWSGSQKNIDSETSSSSEEGSSENWSWPWENGSGNDGNWVKLIKKTEISPGELVPVTILGVDLLVIAPPPTVLPPTSKTSKNPLNIYCVSNSCPHLGTPLETGRLSLTNNNVCITCPLHRTMFELGEGEVEGDWCPYPPVLGPMSGILKGTQVKGRELPVFKVREKGKWLEVRVDSDMSDIFCVDD
;
A
#
# COMPACT_ATOMS: atom_id res chain seq x y z
N MET A 1 -32.88 -85.56 60.47
CA MET A 1 -32.36 -85.79 59.10
C MET A 1 -33.08 -84.76 58.22
N PHE A 2 -32.49 -83.71 57.65
CA PHE A 2 -31.17 -83.48 57.10
C PHE A 2 -30.75 -82.01 57.31
N SER A 3 -29.51 -81.81 57.76
CA SER A 3 -28.82 -80.51 57.78
C SER A 3 -28.33 -80.18 56.36
N LYS A 4 -28.53 -78.94 55.90
CA LYS A 4 -27.86 -78.40 54.70
C LYS A 4 -26.88 -77.31 55.13
N SER A 5 -25.61 -77.67 55.11
CA SER A 5 -24.44 -76.80 55.21
C SER A 5 -24.28 -75.96 53.95
N SER A 6 -24.28 -74.64 54.08
CA SER A 6 -23.96 -73.70 53.00
C SER A 6 -22.50 -73.25 53.19
N SER A 7 -21.62 -73.72 52.31
CA SER A 7 -20.21 -73.31 52.24
C SER A 7 -20.03 -72.26 51.15
N ASN A 8 -19.58 -71.08 51.55
CA ASN A 8 -19.33 -69.93 50.69
C ASN A 8 -17.88 -69.99 50.16
N PRO A 9 -17.60 -69.96 48.85
CA PRO A 9 -16.24 -69.95 48.33
C PRO A 9 -15.64 -68.54 48.41
N SER A 10 -14.64 -68.38 49.29
CA SER A 10 -13.77 -67.21 49.37
C SER A 10 -12.93 -67.07 48.10
N GLN A 11 -13.29 -66.12 47.22
CA GLN A 11 -12.47 -65.77 46.07
C GLN A 11 -11.29 -64.91 46.51
N ASN A 12 -10.09 -65.49 46.44
CA ASN A 12 -8.83 -64.85 46.73
C ASN A 12 -8.31 -64.19 45.43
N THR A 13 -8.52 -62.89 45.26
CA THR A 13 -8.01 -62.15 44.10
C THR A 13 -6.53 -61.78 44.33
N PRO A 14 -5.62 -62.11 43.40
CA PRO A 14 -4.22 -61.72 43.52
C PRO A 14 -4.04 -60.20 43.45
N ASN A 15 -3.23 -59.68 44.37
CA ASN A 15 -2.88 -58.27 44.50
C ASN A 15 -2.15 -57.80 43.22
N PRO A 16 -2.57 -56.71 42.56
CA PRO A 16 -1.94 -56.25 41.32
C PRO A 16 -0.48 -55.83 41.56
N SER A 17 0.42 -56.36 40.76
CA SER A 17 1.84 -56.01 40.75
C SER A 17 2.04 -54.51 40.50
N PRO A 18 3.01 -53.85 41.16
CA PRO A 18 3.29 -52.44 40.94
C PRO A 18 3.70 -52.19 39.47
N PRO A 19 3.27 -51.05 38.88
CA PRO A 19 3.58 -50.73 37.50
C PRO A 19 5.10 -50.59 37.30
N ASN A 20 5.61 -51.21 36.25
CA ASN A 20 7.02 -51.14 35.88
C ASN A 20 7.44 -49.67 35.65
N PRO A 21 8.64 -49.27 36.10
CA PRO A 21 9.14 -47.92 35.86
C PRO A 21 9.25 -47.66 34.35
N PRO A 22 8.93 -46.44 33.89
CA PRO A 22 8.97 -46.09 32.48
C PRO A 22 10.37 -46.31 31.91
N SER A 23 10.43 -46.85 30.69
CA SER A 23 11.69 -47.14 30.02
C SER A 23 12.54 -45.87 29.86
N LYS A 24 13.86 -46.02 29.84
CA LYS A 24 14.82 -44.91 29.71
C LYS A 24 14.56 -44.04 28.46
N GLU A 25 13.92 -44.60 27.43
CA GLU A 25 13.49 -43.86 26.24
C GLU A 25 12.33 -42.88 26.49
N ILE A 26 11.37 -43.23 27.35
CA ILE A 26 10.25 -42.33 27.67
C ILE A 26 10.78 -41.10 28.44
N LEU A 27 11.76 -41.31 29.33
CA LEU A 27 12.40 -40.22 30.07
C LEU A 27 13.23 -39.29 29.17
N SER A 28 13.93 -39.82 28.16
CA SER A 28 14.65 -38.98 27.19
C SER A 28 13.69 -38.17 26.32
N LEU A 29 12.55 -38.75 25.93
CA LEU A 29 11.52 -38.06 25.17
C LEU A 29 10.89 -36.89 25.96
N ILE A 30 10.59 -37.08 27.25
CA ILE A 30 10.06 -36.02 28.12
C ILE A 30 11.08 -34.89 28.31
N ARG A 31 12.37 -35.22 28.47
CA ARG A 31 13.46 -34.24 28.62
C ARG A 31 13.69 -33.43 27.34
N SER A 32 13.56 -34.07 26.17
CA SER A 32 13.67 -33.38 24.88
C SER A 32 12.49 -32.43 24.60
N ARG A 33 11.28 -32.77 25.06
CA ARG A 33 10.09 -31.90 24.92
C ARG A 33 10.18 -30.65 25.80
N THR A 34 10.69 -30.77 27.02
CA THR A 34 10.87 -29.62 27.91
C THR A 34 11.94 -28.65 27.40
N GLN A 35 13.05 -29.15 26.82
CA GLN A 35 14.07 -28.29 26.19
C GLN A 35 13.55 -27.50 24.97
N ARG A 36 12.67 -28.09 24.14
CA ARG A 36 12.03 -27.38 23.01
C ARG A 36 11.00 -26.35 23.44
N ALA A 37 10.28 -26.59 24.55
CA ALA A 37 9.33 -25.62 25.08
C ALA A 37 10.03 -24.36 25.66
N SER A 38 11.24 -24.50 26.20
CA SER A 38 12.02 -23.35 26.68
C SER A 38 12.63 -22.51 25.56
N SER A 39 13.09 -23.12 24.46
CA SER A 39 13.70 -22.37 23.35
C SER A 39 12.68 -21.56 22.53
N THR A 40 11.44 -22.04 22.41
CA THR A 40 10.35 -21.35 21.71
C THR A 40 9.87 -20.10 22.44
N ARG A 41 9.79 -20.11 23.78
CA ARG A 41 9.47 -18.91 24.58
C ARG A 41 10.54 -17.83 24.49
N ALA A 42 11.82 -18.21 24.50
CA ALA A 42 12.93 -17.26 24.34
C ALA A 42 12.90 -16.58 22.96
N SER A 43 12.65 -17.34 21.90
CA SER A 43 12.59 -16.83 20.52
C SER A 43 11.40 -15.88 20.28
N SER A 44 10.21 -16.20 20.84
CA SER A 44 9.03 -15.33 20.73
C SER A 44 9.22 -13.97 21.41
N SER A 45 9.88 -13.93 22.57
CA SER A 45 10.16 -12.67 23.27
C SER A 45 11.13 -11.75 22.49
N ALA A 46 12.09 -12.34 21.76
CA ALA A 46 13.02 -11.59 20.92
C ALA A 46 12.30 -11.01 19.69
N GLN A 47 11.40 -11.77 19.07
CA GLN A 47 10.61 -11.30 17.92
C GLN A 47 9.67 -10.14 18.29
N ILE A 48 9.01 -10.21 19.45
CA ILE A 48 8.14 -9.12 19.93
C ILE A 48 8.95 -7.86 20.22
N LYS A 49 10.18 -7.99 20.74
CA LYS A 49 11.08 -6.84 20.94
C LYS A 49 11.48 -6.22 19.60
N GLN A 50 11.80 -7.05 18.60
CA GLN A 50 12.19 -6.59 17.28
C GLN A 50 11.04 -5.88 16.54
N SER A 51 9.81 -6.39 16.62
CA SER A 51 8.65 -5.75 15.98
C SER A 51 8.33 -4.39 16.61
N LYS A 52 8.40 -4.28 17.95
CA LYS A 52 8.21 -3.00 18.65
C LYS A 52 9.28 -1.97 18.30
N GLU A 53 10.52 -2.39 18.10
CA GLU A 53 11.60 -1.49 17.68
C GLU A 53 11.40 -0.99 16.24
N ILE A 54 10.98 -1.86 15.32
CA ILE A 54 10.65 -1.48 13.93
C ILE A 54 9.50 -0.47 13.91
N GLU A 55 8.43 -0.70 14.68
CA GLU A 55 7.30 0.22 14.79
C GLU A 55 7.74 1.59 15.36
N LYS A 56 8.63 1.60 16.35
CA LYS A 56 9.22 2.83 16.91
C LYS A 56 10.07 3.58 15.87
N GLN A 57 10.84 2.88 15.05
CA GLN A 57 11.62 3.49 13.97
C GLN A 57 10.74 4.05 12.85
N GLN A 58 9.66 3.33 12.49
CA GLN A 58 8.69 3.78 11.49
C GLN A 58 7.90 5.01 11.96
N THR A 59 7.49 5.04 13.23
CA THR A 59 6.78 6.21 13.80
C THR A 59 7.69 7.44 13.91
N LEU A 60 8.96 7.25 14.27
CA LEU A 60 9.95 8.35 14.30
C LEU A 60 10.21 8.92 12.90
N THR A 61 10.38 8.06 11.90
CA THR A 61 10.57 8.51 10.51
C THR A 61 9.34 9.23 9.96
N ARG A 62 8.12 8.79 10.27
CA ARG A 62 6.88 9.52 9.95
C ARG A 62 6.83 10.91 10.59
N LYS A 63 7.17 11.03 11.88
CA LYS A 63 7.23 12.32 12.58
C LYS A 63 8.27 13.27 11.99
N ASN A 64 9.46 12.75 11.64
CA ASN A 64 10.51 13.55 11.03
C ASN A 64 10.12 14.03 9.62
N ARG A 65 9.50 13.18 8.81
CA ARG A 65 8.98 13.57 7.49
C ARG A 65 7.88 14.63 7.60
N ALA A 66 6.97 14.50 8.56
CA ALA A 66 5.93 15.51 8.81
C ALA A 66 6.53 16.85 9.25
N LYS A 67 7.55 16.85 10.12
CA LYS A 67 8.29 18.05 10.55
C LYS A 67 9.02 18.72 9.39
N ALA A 68 9.76 17.96 8.59
CA ALA A 68 10.47 18.47 7.41
C ALA A 68 9.51 19.05 6.37
N ARG A 69 8.34 18.41 6.16
CA ARG A 69 7.30 18.94 5.27
C ARG A 69 6.73 20.27 5.79
N LYS A 70 6.53 20.39 7.10
CA LYS A 70 6.07 21.65 7.71
C LYS A 70 7.10 22.76 7.55
N GLU A 71 8.37 22.49 7.86
CA GLU A 71 9.47 23.46 7.69
C GLU A 71 9.64 23.91 6.24
N LEU A 72 9.49 22.98 5.28
CA LEU A 72 9.51 23.32 3.85
C LEU A 72 8.34 24.23 3.46
N MET A 73 7.14 23.98 3.98
CA MET A 73 5.96 24.81 3.70
C MET A 73 6.11 26.21 4.29
N ASP A 74 6.60 26.32 5.54
CA ASP A 74 6.86 27.62 6.18
C ASP A 74 7.92 28.42 5.40
N ALA A 75 8.98 27.76 4.89
CA ALA A 75 9.99 28.41 4.06
C ALA A 75 9.43 28.90 2.70
N ILE A 76 8.53 28.14 2.07
CA ILE A 76 7.88 28.55 0.82
C ILE A 76 6.98 29.79 1.06
N ILE A 77 6.27 29.84 2.19
CA ILE A 77 5.43 30.99 2.55
C ILE A 77 6.29 32.25 2.71
N ASN A 78 7.38 32.17 3.47
CA ASN A 78 8.28 33.31 3.68
C ASN A 78 8.88 33.83 2.36
N LEU A 79 9.31 32.92 1.46
CA LEU A 79 9.84 33.33 0.15
C LEU A 79 8.79 34.04 -0.72
N LYS A 80 7.50 33.73 -0.52
CA LYS A 80 6.41 34.40 -1.24
C LYS A 80 6.17 35.80 -0.68
N GLU A 81 6.21 35.96 0.64
CA GLU A 81 6.09 37.27 1.29
C GLU A 81 7.23 38.22 0.86
N ASP A 82 8.48 37.73 0.82
CA ASP A 82 9.65 38.50 0.35
C ASP A 82 9.51 38.94 -1.13
N ALA A 83 8.91 38.09 -1.97
CA ALA A 83 8.68 38.38 -3.38
C ALA A 83 7.55 39.42 -3.60
N GLU A 84 6.52 39.42 -2.75
CA GLU A 84 5.44 40.40 -2.80
C GLU A 84 5.90 41.77 -2.26
N GLU A 85 6.75 41.81 -1.23
CA GLU A 85 7.29 43.06 -0.70
C GLU A 85 8.26 43.74 -1.69
N SER A 86 9.09 42.95 -2.39
CA SER A 86 9.96 43.47 -3.45
C SER A 86 9.20 43.97 -4.68
N ALA A 87 8.07 43.35 -5.04
CA ALA A 87 7.22 43.81 -6.15
C ALA A 87 6.46 45.12 -5.83
N SER A 88 6.23 45.43 -4.55
CA SER A 88 5.51 46.64 -4.12
C SER A 88 6.37 47.92 -4.05
N SER A 89 7.70 47.80 -4.18
CA SER A 89 8.64 48.94 -4.04
C SER A 89 9.24 49.47 -5.35
N GLU A 90 8.95 48.86 -6.52
CA GLU A 90 9.49 49.26 -7.83
C GLU A 90 8.50 50.06 -8.72
N THR A 91 7.51 50.74 -8.15
CA THR A 91 6.64 51.68 -8.90
C THR A 91 6.96 53.15 -8.64
N GLU A 92 8.24 53.51 -8.66
CA GLU A 92 8.63 54.93 -8.70
C GLU A 92 9.95 55.15 -9.44
N ASN A 93 10.01 54.79 -10.73
CA ASN A 93 10.76 55.55 -11.73
C ASN A 93 10.46 55.03 -13.15
N GLY A 94 9.68 55.82 -13.90
CA GLY A 94 9.38 55.57 -15.29
C GLY A 94 10.64 55.50 -16.15
N LYS A 95 10.97 54.31 -16.64
CA LYS A 95 11.85 54.11 -17.80
C LYS A 95 11.32 52.93 -18.62
N THR A 96 10.51 53.30 -19.60
CA THR A 96 10.04 52.42 -20.67
C THR A 96 11.22 51.87 -21.47
N TRP A 97 11.54 50.60 -21.29
CA TRP A 97 12.43 49.85 -22.17
C TRP A 97 11.60 49.22 -23.28
N THR A 98 11.70 49.78 -24.49
CA THR A 98 11.18 49.16 -25.72
C THR A 98 12.22 48.17 -26.24
N PHE A 99 11.93 46.87 -26.16
CA PHE A 99 12.68 45.83 -26.87
C PHE A 99 12.02 45.55 -28.24
N PRO A 100 12.80 45.44 -29.33
CA PRO A 100 12.29 45.20 -30.67
C PRO A 100 12.17 43.70 -30.92
N TRP A 101 10.94 43.16 -30.91
CA TRP A 101 10.65 41.84 -31.50
C TRP A 101 10.05 42.06 -32.89
N SER A 102 10.85 41.79 -33.93
CA SER A 102 10.38 41.65 -35.30
C SER A 102 10.08 40.19 -35.58
N GLY A 103 8.89 39.89 -36.10
CA GLY A 103 8.68 38.62 -36.79
C GLY A 103 7.31 37.98 -36.64
N SER A 104 6.39 38.40 -37.51
CA SER A 104 5.43 37.53 -38.21
C SER A 104 4.20 37.02 -37.43
N GLN A 105 3.17 37.85 -37.38
CA GLN A 105 1.78 37.40 -37.34
C GLN A 105 1.15 37.61 -38.73
N LYS A 106 0.47 36.59 -39.25
CA LYS A 106 -0.46 36.70 -40.35
C LYS A 106 -1.87 36.72 -39.77
N ASN A 107 -2.63 37.71 -40.25
CA ASN A 107 -4.00 38.08 -39.93
C ASN A 107 -5.02 36.93 -39.91
N ILE A 108 -6.07 37.09 -39.10
CA ILE A 108 -7.46 37.18 -39.58
C ILE A 108 -8.32 37.84 -38.49
N ASP A 109 -9.27 38.65 -38.97
CA ASP A 109 -9.86 39.82 -38.32
C ASP A 109 -11.07 39.54 -37.42
N SER A 110 -11.29 40.47 -36.47
CA SER A 110 -12.55 41.09 -35.99
C SER A 110 -13.72 40.19 -35.55
N GLU A 111 -14.43 40.44 -34.44
CA GLU A 111 -15.22 41.65 -34.13
C GLU A 111 -15.27 42.02 -32.62
N THR A 112 -15.12 43.32 -32.36
CA THR A 112 -15.87 44.25 -31.46
C THR A 112 -17.06 43.63 -30.67
N SER A 113 -17.32 43.87 -29.37
CA SER A 113 -17.30 45.12 -28.60
C SER A 113 -17.54 44.91 -27.08
N SER A 114 -17.14 45.91 -26.29
CA SER A 114 -17.73 46.45 -25.05
C SER A 114 -17.70 45.67 -23.72
N SER A 115 -16.63 45.94 -22.97
CA SER A 115 -16.62 46.55 -21.61
C SER A 115 -17.84 46.43 -20.69
N SER A 116 -17.62 45.78 -19.55
CA SER A 116 -17.97 46.30 -18.23
C SER A 116 -17.11 45.58 -17.18
N GLU A 117 -16.16 46.33 -16.62
CA GLU A 117 -15.34 45.96 -15.46
C GLU A 117 -16.16 46.20 -14.19
N GLU A 118 -16.50 45.13 -13.45
CA GLU A 118 -16.78 45.24 -12.02
C GLU A 118 -16.32 43.95 -11.30
N GLY A 119 -15.34 44.11 -10.40
CA GLY A 119 -15.17 43.28 -9.21
C GLY A 119 -14.61 41.87 -9.39
N SER A 120 -13.34 41.75 -9.81
CA SER A 120 -12.59 40.49 -9.62
C SER A 120 -12.23 40.31 -8.14
N SER A 121 -13.12 39.69 -7.37
CA SER A 121 -12.70 38.97 -6.17
C SER A 121 -11.80 37.82 -6.64
N GLU A 122 -10.50 37.99 -6.48
CA GLU A 122 -9.51 36.96 -6.79
C GLU A 122 -9.80 35.73 -5.93
N ASN A 123 -10.49 34.77 -6.53
CA ASN A 123 -10.75 33.46 -5.97
C ASN A 123 -9.39 32.75 -5.85
N TRP A 124 -8.92 32.55 -4.62
CA TRP A 124 -7.71 31.78 -4.33
C TRP A 124 -7.96 30.29 -4.62
N SER A 125 -7.96 29.93 -5.91
CA SER A 125 -8.02 28.53 -6.35
C SER A 125 -6.62 27.92 -6.40
N TRP A 126 -6.47 26.76 -5.79
CA TRP A 126 -5.21 26.04 -5.71
C TRP A 126 -4.76 25.57 -7.11
N PRO A 127 -3.45 25.33 -7.37
CA PRO A 127 -2.96 24.91 -8.70
C PRO A 127 -3.55 23.60 -9.25
N TRP A 128 -4.31 22.86 -8.46
CA TRP A 128 -5.03 21.65 -8.85
C TRP A 128 -6.52 21.90 -9.21
N GLU A 129 -7.07 23.09 -8.95
CA GLU A 129 -8.47 23.45 -9.25
C GLU A 129 -8.69 23.87 -10.71
N ASN A 130 -7.69 24.46 -11.38
CA ASN A 130 -7.85 25.04 -12.71
C ASN A 130 -7.51 24.08 -13.87
N GLY A 131 -7.67 22.78 -13.65
CA GLY A 131 -7.29 21.74 -14.61
C GLY A 131 -8.35 20.67 -14.87
N SER A 132 -9.57 20.82 -14.36
CA SER A 132 -10.68 19.94 -14.72
C SER A 132 -11.18 20.30 -16.12
N GLY A 133 -10.41 19.90 -17.13
CA GLY A 133 -11.02 19.60 -18.42
C GLY A 133 -12.22 18.66 -18.19
N ASN A 134 -13.23 18.80 -19.03
CA ASN A 134 -14.54 18.15 -18.90
C ASN A 134 -14.50 16.62 -19.15
N ASP A 135 -13.41 15.94 -18.78
CA ASP A 135 -13.08 14.58 -19.21
C ASP A 135 -13.37 13.48 -18.17
N GLY A 136 -14.32 13.72 -17.25
CA GLY A 136 -14.64 12.80 -16.16
C GLY A 136 -13.50 12.73 -15.14
N ASN A 137 -13.65 11.92 -14.09
CA ASN A 137 -12.84 11.91 -12.86
C ASN A 137 -11.34 11.54 -13.02
N TRP A 138 -10.64 12.06 -14.03
CA TRP A 138 -9.23 11.85 -14.29
C TRP A 138 -8.41 12.96 -13.64
N VAL A 139 -7.46 12.56 -12.80
CA VAL A 139 -6.59 13.46 -12.06
C VAL A 139 -5.15 13.22 -12.49
N LYS A 140 -4.37 14.30 -12.64
CA LYS A 140 -2.94 14.23 -12.97
C LYS A 140 -2.18 13.59 -11.81
N LEU A 141 -1.38 12.57 -12.13
CA LEU A 141 -0.67 11.73 -11.16
C LEU A 141 0.81 12.12 -11.08
N ILE A 142 1.55 11.89 -12.17
CA ILE A 142 2.99 12.12 -12.25
C ILE A 142 3.40 12.38 -13.71
N LYS A 143 4.52 13.04 -13.96
CA LYS A 143 5.06 13.18 -15.32
C LYS A 143 5.69 11.87 -15.77
N LYS A 144 5.61 11.58 -17.08
CA LYS A 144 6.24 10.37 -17.66
C LYS A 144 7.75 10.31 -17.46
N THR A 145 8.42 11.45 -17.31
CA THR A 145 9.87 11.56 -17.11
C THR A 145 10.30 11.26 -15.68
N GLU A 146 9.35 11.22 -14.73
CA GLU A 146 9.62 11.05 -13.30
C GLU A 146 9.46 9.59 -12.86
N ILE A 147 9.18 8.66 -13.78
CA ILE A 147 9.09 7.23 -13.50
C ILE A 147 9.98 6.43 -14.44
N SER A 148 10.83 5.58 -13.86
CA SER A 148 11.69 4.66 -14.61
C SER A 148 11.16 3.23 -14.57
N PRO A 149 11.41 2.40 -15.61
CA PRO A 149 11.09 0.98 -15.55
C PRO A 149 11.81 0.29 -14.38
N GLY A 150 11.06 -0.44 -13.56
CA GLY A 150 11.52 -1.04 -12.30
C GLY A 150 11.16 -0.23 -11.05
N GLU A 151 10.62 0.97 -11.20
CA GLU A 151 10.36 1.89 -10.10
C GLU A 151 8.93 1.74 -9.53
N LEU A 152 8.83 1.94 -8.22
CA LEU A 152 7.60 1.98 -7.44
C LEU A 152 7.51 3.39 -6.83
N VAL A 153 6.59 4.22 -7.32
CA VAL A 153 6.47 5.62 -6.90
C VAL A 153 5.17 5.81 -6.11
N PRO A 154 5.23 6.02 -4.78
CA PRO A 154 4.06 6.36 -3.99
C PRO A 154 3.61 7.79 -4.31
N VAL A 155 2.32 7.99 -4.52
CA VAL A 155 1.70 9.29 -4.84
C VAL A 155 0.40 9.41 -4.08
N THR A 156 0.21 10.51 -3.35
CA THR A 156 -1.05 10.76 -2.63
C THR A 156 -1.92 11.76 -3.40
N ILE A 157 -3.15 11.37 -3.73
CA ILE A 157 -4.12 12.20 -4.46
C ILE A 157 -5.46 12.16 -3.75
N LEU A 158 -6.06 13.34 -3.50
CA LEU A 158 -7.35 13.47 -2.80
C LEU A 158 -7.37 12.72 -1.44
N GLY A 159 -6.21 12.64 -0.76
CA GLY A 159 -6.07 11.91 0.50
C GLY A 159 -5.93 10.39 0.36
N VAL A 160 -6.03 9.84 -0.85
CA VAL A 160 -5.83 8.42 -1.15
C VAL A 160 -4.37 8.16 -1.47
N ASP A 161 -3.78 7.16 -0.82
CA ASP A 161 -2.40 6.76 -1.05
C ASP A 161 -2.32 5.74 -2.20
N LEU A 162 -1.79 6.19 -3.34
CA LEU A 162 -1.66 5.43 -4.57
C LEU A 162 -0.20 5.01 -4.76
N LEU A 163 0.00 3.90 -5.46
CA LEU A 163 1.30 3.39 -5.83
C LEU A 163 1.35 3.23 -7.35
N VAL A 164 2.21 4.02 -7.99
CA VAL A 164 2.46 3.96 -9.43
C VAL A 164 3.60 2.97 -9.67
N ILE A 165 3.34 1.98 -10.51
CA ILE A 165 4.25 0.87 -10.75
C ILE A 165 4.60 0.84 -12.23
N ALA A 166 5.90 0.95 -12.52
CA ALA A 166 6.45 0.67 -13.83
C ALA A 166 7.25 -0.63 -13.74
N PRO A 167 6.69 -1.79 -14.13
CA PRO A 167 7.42 -3.05 -14.04
C PRO A 167 8.65 -3.04 -14.95
N PRO A 168 9.78 -3.63 -14.52
CA PRO A 168 10.93 -3.77 -15.39
C PRO A 168 10.62 -4.82 -16.49
N PRO A 169 11.31 -4.76 -17.63
CA PRO A 169 11.08 -5.67 -18.76
C PRO A 169 11.30 -7.15 -18.40
N THR A 170 12.04 -7.44 -17.32
CA THR A 170 12.26 -8.79 -16.80
C THR A 170 11.04 -9.42 -16.12
N VAL A 171 10.07 -8.60 -15.70
CA VAL A 171 8.86 -9.03 -14.97
C VAL A 171 7.61 -8.83 -15.84
N LEU A 172 7.76 -8.45 -17.11
CA LEU A 172 6.67 -8.36 -18.07
C LEU A 172 6.52 -9.68 -18.85
N PRO A 173 5.29 -10.13 -19.15
CA PRO A 173 5.10 -11.33 -19.96
C PRO A 173 5.53 -11.05 -21.41
N PRO A 174 6.02 -12.08 -22.14
CA PRO A 174 6.57 -11.92 -23.49
C PRO A 174 5.55 -11.41 -24.53
N THR A 175 4.25 -11.52 -24.21
CA THR A 175 3.13 -11.09 -25.06
C THR A 175 2.64 -9.67 -24.77
N SER A 176 3.10 -9.01 -23.69
CA SER A 176 2.63 -7.69 -23.22
C SER A 176 2.92 -6.51 -24.17
N LYS A 177 3.62 -6.73 -25.28
CA LYS A 177 3.83 -5.69 -26.31
C LYS A 177 2.55 -5.29 -27.07
N THR A 178 1.43 -5.97 -26.82
CA THR A 178 0.23 -5.83 -27.66
C THR A 178 -0.99 -5.47 -26.80
N SER A 179 -1.48 -4.22 -26.92
CA SER A 179 -2.89 -3.89 -27.21
C SER A 179 -3.53 -2.72 -26.43
N LYS A 180 -3.18 -2.38 -25.18
CA LYS A 180 -3.94 -1.33 -24.43
C LYS A 180 -3.17 -0.21 -23.73
N ASN A 181 -1.92 -0.41 -23.30
CA ASN A 181 -1.09 0.66 -22.71
C ASN A 181 0.35 0.51 -23.20
N PRO A 182 0.93 1.50 -23.91
CA PRO A 182 2.26 1.35 -24.50
C PRO A 182 3.39 1.27 -23.46
N LEU A 183 3.16 1.78 -22.24
CA LEU A 183 4.18 1.91 -21.19
C LEU A 183 3.99 0.91 -20.03
N ASN A 184 2.98 0.03 -20.07
CA ASN A 184 2.67 -0.98 -19.04
C ASN A 184 2.70 -0.42 -17.60
N ILE A 185 2.12 0.76 -17.39
CA ILE A 185 2.01 1.39 -16.08
C ILE A 185 0.77 0.88 -15.36
N TYR A 186 0.95 0.51 -14.11
CA TYR A 186 -0.13 0.13 -13.20
C TYR A 186 -0.24 1.16 -12.07
N CYS A 187 -1.45 1.39 -11.58
CA CYS A 187 -1.68 2.17 -10.38
C CYS A 187 -2.60 1.40 -9.46
N VAL A 188 -2.17 1.19 -8.23
CA VAL A 188 -2.89 0.44 -7.20
C VAL A 188 -2.89 1.24 -5.90
N SER A 189 -3.67 0.83 -4.91
CA SER A 189 -3.51 1.41 -3.57
C SER A 189 -2.15 1.05 -2.99
N ASN A 190 -1.46 2.00 -2.37
CA ASN A 190 -0.23 1.71 -1.63
C ASN A 190 -0.51 0.98 -0.30
N SER A 191 -1.76 0.89 0.14
CA SER A 191 -2.14 0.24 1.38
C SER A 191 -2.53 -1.22 1.14
N CYS A 192 -1.79 -2.16 1.74
CA CYS A 192 -2.12 -3.57 1.63
C CYS A 192 -3.49 -3.89 2.27
N PRO A 193 -4.41 -4.62 1.59
CA PRO A 193 -5.76 -4.92 2.09
C PRO A 193 -5.81 -5.74 3.38
N HIS A 194 -4.68 -6.29 3.83
CA HIS A 194 -4.64 -7.07 5.06
C HIS A 194 -4.55 -6.20 6.31
N LEU A 195 -3.56 -5.28 6.37
CA LEU A 195 -3.23 -4.48 7.57
C LEU A 195 -2.83 -3.03 7.23
N GLY A 196 -3.04 -2.58 5.98
CA GLY A 196 -2.61 -1.25 5.53
C GLY A 196 -1.08 -1.07 5.46
N THR A 197 -0.31 -2.16 5.37
CA THR A 197 1.14 -2.07 5.21
C THR A 197 1.47 -1.45 3.84
N PRO A 198 2.42 -0.49 3.77
CA PRO A 198 2.78 0.16 2.51
C PRO A 198 3.41 -0.85 1.54
N LEU A 199 2.88 -0.92 0.32
CA LEU A 199 3.33 -1.81 -0.74
C LEU A 199 4.53 -1.25 -1.54
N GLU A 200 4.93 0.00 -1.30
CA GLU A 200 6.10 0.64 -1.94
C GLU A 200 7.42 -0.16 -1.77
N THR A 201 7.53 -0.95 -0.69
CA THR A 201 8.69 -1.82 -0.41
C THR A 201 8.46 -3.28 -0.83
N GLY A 202 7.33 -3.55 -1.49
CA GLY A 202 6.97 -4.85 -2.02
C GLY A 202 7.86 -5.29 -3.17
N ARG A 203 7.85 -6.59 -3.46
CA ARG A 203 8.61 -7.17 -4.56
C ARG A 203 7.70 -7.47 -5.74
N LEU A 204 8.11 -7.04 -6.93
CA LEU A 204 7.44 -7.43 -8.18
C LEU A 204 7.88 -8.83 -8.62
N SER A 205 6.92 -9.63 -9.06
CA SER A 205 7.11 -10.98 -9.57
C SER A 205 6.12 -11.28 -10.68
N LEU A 206 6.52 -12.12 -11.64
CA LEU A 206 5.64 -12.62 -12.67
C LEU A 206 5.11 -13.99 -12.22
N THR A 207 3.79 -14.16 -12.19
CA THR A 207 3.14 -15.41 -11.79
C THR A 207 1.96 -15.65 -12.72
N ASN A 208 1.85 -16.87 -13.28
CA ASN A 208 0.79 -17.22 -14.23
C ASN A 208 0.61 -16.22 -15.39
N ASN A 209 1.73 -15.65 -15.88
CA ASN A 209 1.78 -14.59 -16.90
C ASN A 209 1.23 -13.22 -16.47
N ASN A 210 0.85 -13.05 -15.21
CA ASN A 210 0.36 -11.81 -14.63
C ASN A 210 1.44 -11.16 -13.77
N VAL A 211 1.52 -9.83 -13.83
CA VAL A 211 2.45 -9.05 -13.02
C VAL A 211 1.84 -8.89 -11.63
N CYS A 212 2.56 -9.37 -10.61
CA CYS A 212 2.09 -9.35 -9.23
C CYS A 212 3.04 -8.56 -8.34
N ILE A 213 2.48 -7.96 -7.27
CA ILE A 213 3.23 -7.36 -6.17
C ILE A 213 3.07 -8.18 -4.90
N THR A 214 4.20 -8.50 -4.26
CA THR A 214 4.23 -9.23 -3.00
C THR A 214 4.32 -8.28 -1.83
N CYS A 215 3.38 -8.35 -0.89
CA CYS A 215 3.43 -7.59 0.36
C CYS A 215 4.67 -7.97 1.18
N PRO A 216 5.46 -6.99 1.67
CA PRO A 216 6.71 -7.27 2.39
C PRO A 216 6.50 -7.98 3.75
N LEU A 217 5.36 -7.78 4.40
CA LEU A 217 5.11 -8.26 5.76
C LEU A 217 4.68 -9.73 5.80
N HIS A 218 3.58 -10.05 5.12
CA HIS A 218 2.94 -11.37 5.17
C HIS A 218 3.01 -12.12 3.84
N ARG A 219 3.67 -11.55 2.82
CA ARG A 219 3.97 -12.18 1.52
C ARG A 219 2.76 -12.64 0.73
N THR A 220 1.62 -11.98 0.92
CA THR A 220 0.46 -12.11 0.03
C THR A 220 0.79 -11.45 -1.31
N MET A 221 0.47 -12.11 -2.40
CA MET A 221 0.71 -11.60 -3.75
C MET A 221 -0.60 -11.08 -4.32
N PHE A 222 -0.53 -9.92 -4.95
CA PHE A 222 -1.68 -9.27 -5.60
C PHE A 222 -1.34 -9.02 -7.06
N GLU A 223 -2.25 -9.41 -7.96
CA GLU A 223 -2.15 -9.07 -9.36
C GLU A 223 -2.36 -7.57 -9.59
N LEU A 224 -1.53 -6.94 -10.41
CA LEU A 224 -1.61 -5.50 -10.67
C LEU A 224 -2.68 -5.10 -11.68
N GLY A 225 -3.16 -6.04 -12.50
CA GLY A 225 -4.18 -5.78 -13.51
C GLY A 225 -5.59 -5.67 -12.92
N GLU A 226 -5.97 -6.66 -12.11
CA GLU A 226 -7.32 -6.77 -11.55
C GLU A 226 -7.35 -6.61 -10.04
N GLY A 227 -6.22 -6.74 -9.35
CA GLY A 227 -6.15 -6.64 -7.88
C GLY A 227 -6.37 -7.97 -7.16
N GLU A 228 -6.60 -9.05 -7.91
CA GLU A 228 -6.87 -10.37 -7.36
C GLU A 228 -5.68 -10.92 -6.56
N VAL A 229 -6.00 -11.75 -5.57
CA VAL A 229 -5.00 -12.41 -4.74
C VAL A 229 -4.45 -13.61 -5.48
N GLU A 230 -3.15 -13.59 -5.74
CA GLU A 230 -2.47 -14.71 -6.39
C GLU A 230 -1.79 -15.61 -5.35
N GLY A 231 -2.13 -16.90 -5.36
CA GLY A 231 -1.54 -17.90 -4.47
C GLY A 231 -2.13 -17.94 -3.05
N ASP A 232 -1.27 -18.12 -2.04
CA ASP A 232 -1.71 -18.28 -0.66
C ASP A 232 -1.89 -16.94 0.06
N TRP A 233 -3.01 -16.82 0.77
CA TRP A 233 -3.27 -15.67 1.64
C TRP A 233 -2.43 -15.77 2.93
N CYS A 234 -1.71 -14.69 3.26
CA CYS A 234 -0.84 -14.57 4.44
C CYS A 234 0.03 -15.80 4.76
N PRO A 235 0.92 -16.25 3.86
CA PRO A 235 1.80 -17.40 4.11
C PRO A 235 2.81 -17.19 5.24
N TYR A 236 3.04 -15.94 5.67
CA TYR A 236 3.90 -15.60 6.81
C TYR A 236 3.09 -14.86 7.88
N PRO A 237 3.18 -15.23 9.18
CA PRO A 237 4.16 -16.13 9.80
C PRO A 237 3.81 -17.65 9.66
N PRO A 238 4.83 -18.52 9.49
CA PRO A 238 4.69 -19.93 9.07
C PRO A 238 3.97 -20.85 10.07
N VAL A 239 3.67 -20.36 11.28
CA VAL A 239 2.94 -21.12 12.31
C VAL A 239 1.42 -20.89 12.22
N LEU A 240 0.99 -19.74 11.68
CA LEU A 240 -0.43 -19.38 11.55
C LEU A 240 -0.94 -19.52 10.11
N GLY A 241 -0.06 -19.46 9.11
CA GLY A 241 -0.41 -19.53 7.68
C GLY A 241 -1.31 -20.72 7.28
N PRO A 242 -1.06 -21.96 7.74
CA PRO A 242 -1.86 -23.12 7.32
C PRO A 242 -3.30 -23.13 7.85
N MET A 243 -3.58 -22.50 8.99
CA MET A 243 -4.95 -22.47 9.55
C MET A 243 -5.82 -21.38 8.92
N SER A 244 -5.22 -20.25 8.53
CA SER A 244 -5.91 -19.19 7.77
C SER A 244 -6.26 -19.60 6.34
N GLY A 245 -5.56 -20.57 5.76
CA GLY A 245 -5.85 -21.11 4.42
C GLY A 245 -7.14 -21.96 4.32
N ILE A 246 -7.66 -22.48 5.44
CA ILE A 246 -8.91 -23.28 5.46
C ILE A 246 -10.16 -22.38 5.47
N LEU A 247 -10.02 -21.08 5.78
CA LEU A 247 -11.07 -20.06 5.64
C LEU A 247 -11.06 -19.36 4.26
N LYS A 248 -10.37 -19.93 3.26
CA LYS A 248 -10.29 -19.44 1.87
C LYS A 248 -11.65 -19.12 1.24
N GLY A 249 -12.75 -19.70 1.72
CA GLY A 249 -14.10 -19.43 1.21
C GLY A 249 -14.75 -18.13 1.70
N THR A 250 -14.32 -17.54 2.83
CA THR A 250 -15.07 -16.45 3.48
C THR A 250 -14.27 -15.17 3.71
N GLN A 251 -12.93 -15.23 3.72
CA GLN A 251 -12.08 -14.04 4.01
C GLN A 251 -11.41 -13.39 2.79
N VAL A 252 -11.36 -14.04 1.63
CA VAL A 252 -10.72 -13.49 0.41
C VAL A 252 -11.67 -12.57 -0.37
N LYS A 253 -12.97 -12.86 -0.30
CA LYS A 253 -14.00 -12.08 -1.00
C LYS A 253 -14.08 -10.68 -0.38
N GLY A 254 -13.70 -9.64 -1.13
CA GLY A 254 -13.66 -8.25 -0.68
C GLY A 254 -12.31 -7.76 -0.15
N ARG A 255 -11.22 -8.52 -0.28
CA ARG A 255 -9.84 -8.08 0.09
C ARG A 255 -8.90 -7.99 -1.11
N GLU A 256 -9.46 -7.74 -2.29
CA GLU A 256 -8.71 -7.43 -3.50
C GLU A 256 -7.98 -6.10 -3.34
N LEU A 257 -6.83 -5.98 -4.00
CA LEU A 257 -6.07 -4.75 -4.02
C LEU A 257 -6.77 -3.75 -4.93
N PRO A 258 -7.15 -2.54 -4.46
CA PRO A 258 -7.79 -1.56 -5.31
C PRO A 258 -6.87 -1.16 -6.47
N VAL A 259 -7.33 -1.39 -7.71
CA VAL A 259 -6.63 -1.02 -8.94
C VAL A 259 -7.31 0.18 -9.58
N PHE A 260 -6.50 1.15 -9.99
CA PHE A 260 -6.96 2.38 -10.63
C PHE A 260 -6.60 2.40 -12.10
N LYS A 261 -7.54 2.86 -12.92
CA LYS A 261 -7.30 3.02 -14.35
C LYS A 261 -6.32 4.18 -14.57
N VAL A 262 -5.24 3.89 -15.26
CA VAL A 262 -4.24 4.88 -15.66
C VAL A 262 -4.34 5.10 -17.17
N ARG A 263 -4.16 6.35 -17.59
CA ARG A 263 -3.98 6.70 -19.00
C ARG A 263 -2.86 7.70 -19.17
N GLU A 264 -2.37 7.79 -20.39
CA GLU A 264 -1.39 8.78 -20.79
C GLU A 264 -2.08 9.95 -21.51
N LYS A 265 -1.89 11.18 -21.04
CA LYS A 265 -2.37 12.39 -21.71
C LYS A 265 -1.25 13.43 -21.81
N GLY A 266 -0.71 13.57 -23.02
CA GLY A 266 0.45 14.44 -23.27
C GLY A 266 1.67 14.02 -22.45
N LYS A 267 2.16 14.90 -21.57
CA LYS A 267 3.33 14.68 -20.69
C LYS A 267 2.99 14.04 -19.35
N TRP A 268 1.70 13.86 -19.06
CA TRP A 268 1.20 13.42 -17.75
C TRP A 268 0.65 12.00 -17.82
N LEU A 269 0.87 11.26 -16.73
CA LEU A 269 0.05 10.12 -16.37
C LEU A 269 -1.15 10.65 -15.59
N GLU A 270 -2.33 10.20 -15.97
CA GLU A 270 -3.58 10.54 -15.29
C GLU A 270 -4.20 9.27 -14.74
N VAL A 271 -4.77 9.35 -13.55
CA VAL A 271 -5.47 8.27 -12.87
C VAL A 271 -6.95 8.61 -12.79
N ARG A 272 -7.81 7.62 -12.99
CA ARG A 272 -9.25 7.77 -12.80
C ARG A 272 -9.60 7.49 -11.34
N VAL A 273 -10.14 8.49 -10.67
CA VAL A 273 -10.63 8.42 -9.29
C VAL A 273 -12.15 8.34 -9.36
N ASP A 274 -12.71 7.14 -9.50
CA ASP A 274 -14.17 6.98 -9.49
C ASP A 274 -14.74 7.23 -8.07
N SER A 275 -15.92 7.86 -8.00
CA SER A 275 -16.55 8.29 -6.74
C SER A 275 -16.99 7.14 -5.84
N ASP A 276 -16.96 5.90 -6.33
CA ASP A 276 -17.33 4.68 -5.59
C ASP A 276 -16.25 4.25 -4.57
N MET A 277 -15.19 5.04 -4.41
CA MET A 277 -14.11 4.80 -3.43
C MET A 277 -14.60 4.68 -1.97
N SER A 278 -15.79 5.19 -1.64
CA SER A 278 -16.39 5.03 -0.30
C SER A 278 -16.54 3.55 0.08
N ASP A 279 -16.88 2.68 -0.87
CA ASP A 279 -17.13 1.26 -0.59
C ASP A 279 -15.83 0.45 -0.39
N ILE A 280 -14.69 0.99 -0.82
CA ILE A 280 -13.38 0.31 -0.79
C ILE A 280 -12.70 0.44 0.60
N PHE A 281 -13.02 1.50 1.35
CA PHE A 281 -12.42 1.77 2.66
C PHE A 281 -13.39 1.63 3.84
N CYS A 282 -14.63 1.19 3.61
CA CYS A 282 -15.53 0.76 4.69
C CYS A 282 -15.01 -0.54 5.31
N VAL A 283 -14.01 -0.39 6.18
CA VAL A 283 -13.76 -1.34 7.26
C VAL A 283 -14.96 -1.18 8.20
N ASP A 284 -15.83 -2.18 8.26
CA ASP A 284 -16.84 -2.26 9.31
C ASP A 284 -16.11 -2.17 10.67
N ASP A 285 -16.24 -1.04 11.35
CA ASP A 285 -15.75 -0.80 12.72
C ASP A 285 -16.42 -1.75 13.74
#